data_AF-A0AB37QPU2-F1
#
_entry.id   AF-A0AB37QPU2-F1
#
_cell.length_a   1.000
_cell.length_b   1.000
_cell.length_c   1.000
_cell.angle_alpha   90.00
_cell.angle_beta   90.00
_cell.angle_gamma   90.00
#
_symmetry.space_group_name_H-M   'P 1'
#
loop_
_entity.id
_entity.type
_entity.pdbx_description
1 polymer ?
#
loop_
_entity_poly.entity_id
_entity_poly.type
_entity_poly.pdbx_seq_one_letter_code
_entity_poly.pdbx_strand_id
1 'polypeptide(L)' 'MPERPAVCSQFKAAEDVCGIDQADAIRLIGWWEKATAVA' A
#
# COMPACT_ATOMS: atom_id res chain seq x y z
N MET A 1 18.59 0.11 18.73
CA MET A 1 17.19 0.18 18.26
C MET A 1 16.73 -1.25 18.08
N PRO A 2 15.62 -1.70 18.68
CA PRO A 2 15.17 -3.09 18.53
C PRO A 2 14.93 -3.38 17.04
N GLU A 3 15.46 -4.50 16.55
CA GLU A 3 15.14 -4.95 15.20
C GLU A 3 13.65 -5.27 15.11
N ARG A 4 13.09 -5.10 13.91
CA ARG A 4 11.70 -5.44 13.66
C ARG A 4 11.52 -6.95 13.83
N PRO A 5 10.53 -7.43 14.61
CA PRO A 5 10.30 -8.86 14.76
C PRO A 5 10.16 -9.58 13.41
N ALA A 6 10.62 -10.82 13.32
CA ALA A 6 10.59 -11.60 12.08
C ALA A 6 9.17 -11.76 11.50
N VAL A 7 8.12 -11.69 12.33
CA VAL A 7 6.72 -11.72 11.86
C VAL A 7 6.37 -10.52 10.98
N CYS A 8 7.01 -9.36 11.19
CA CYS A 8 6.72 -8.14 10.44
C CYS A 8 7.09 -8.26 8.95
N SER A 9 8.07 -9.09 8.58
CA SER A 9 8.45 -9.30 7.18
C SER A 9 7.52 -10.27 6.42
N GLN A 10 6.69 -11.01 7.16
CA GLN A 10 5.69 -11.92 6.61
C GLN A 10 4.46 -11.16 6.11
N PHE A 11 4.16 -9.99 6.69
CA PHE A 11 3.08 -9.14 6.20
C PHE A 11 3.42 -8.62 4.81
N LYS A 12 2.45 -8.76 3.90
CA LYS A 12 2.49 -8.23 2.54
C LYS A 12 1.35 -7.25 2.35
N ALA A 13 1.50 -6.38 1.36
CA ALA A 13 0.42 -5.50 0.94
C ALA A 13 -0.77 -6.35 0.47
N ALA A 14 -1.99 -5.93 0.82
CA ALA A 14 -3.19 -6.61 0.35
C ALA A 14 -3.42 -6.24 -1.12
N GLU A 15 -3.50 -7.23 -2.01
CA GLU A 15 -3.57 -7.00 -3.46
C GLU A 15 -4.82 -6.22 -3.88
N ASP A 16 -5.93 -6.38 -3.16
CA ASP A 16 -7.20 -5.68 -3.37
C ASP A 16 -7.13 -4.19 -3.02
N VAL A 17 -6.16 -3.78 -2.20
CA VAL A 17 -5.94 -2.39 -1.79
C VAL A 17 -4.74 -1.77 -2.52
N CYS A 18 -3.66 -2.52 -2.64
CA CYS A 18 -2.36 -2.02 -3.09
C CYS A 18 -1.97 -2.49 -4.50
N GLY A 19 -2.70 -3.41 -5.12
CA GLY A 19 -2.32 -4.02 -6.39
C GLY A 19 -1.18 -5.04 -6.26
N ILE A 20 -0.72 -5.55 -7.40
CA ILE A 20 0.25 -6.66 -7.46
C ILE A 20 1.71 -6.18 -7.56
N ASP A 21 1.94 -4.90 -7.87
CA ASP A 21 3.26 -4.30 -7.95
C ASP A 21 3.27 -2.82 -7.55
N GLN A 22 4.46 -2.21 -7.57
CA GLN A 22 4.64 -0.81 -7.20
C GLN A 22 3.93 0.16 -8.16
N ALA A 23 3.89 -0.16 -9.46
CA ALA A 23 3.28 0.71 -10.46
C ALA A 23 1.75 0.73 -10.28
N ASP A 24 1.15 -0.42 -10.02
CA ASP A 24 -0.24 -0.56 -9.65
C ASP A 24 -0.57 0.18 -8.36
N ALA A 25 0.26 0.06 -7.33
CA ALA A 25 0.06 0.78 -6.07
C ALA A 25 -0.01 2.30 -6.28
N ILE A 26 0.95 2.85 -7.03
CA ILE A 26 0.99 4.29 -7.35
C ILE A 26 -0.25 4.71 -8.15
N ARG A 27 -0.66 3.90 -9.13
CA ARG A 27 -1.86 4.15 -9.93
C ARG A 27 -3.13 4.17 -9.08
N LEU A 28 -3.28 3.21 -8.17
CA LEU A 28 -4.43 3.11 -7.27
C LEU A 28 -4.48 4.28 -6.29
N ILE A 29 -3.36 4.60 -5.63
CA ILE A 29 -3.28 5.73 -4.69
C ILE A 29 -3.62 7.04 -5.39
N GLY A 30 -3.05 7.31 -6.56
CA GLY A 30 -3.33 8.54 -7.31
C GLY A 30 -4.79 8.66 -7.77
N TRP A 31 -5.49 7.53 -7.97
CA TRP A 31 -6.93 7.54 -8.21
C TRP A 31 -7.70 7.91 -6.94
N TRP A 32 -7.38 7.29 -5.80
CA TRP A 32 -8.01 7.57 -4.51
C TRP A 32 -7.83 9.03 -4.09
N GLU A 33 -6.60 9.54 -4.17
CA GLU A 33 -6.29 10.94 -3.86
C GLU A 33 -7.20 11.90 -4.64
N LYS A 34 -7.41 11.66 -5.94
CA LYS A 34 -8.31 12.48 -6.77
C LYS A 34 -9.76 12.33 -6.38
N ALA A 35 -10.20 11.11 -6.08
CA ALA A 35 -11.57 10.83 -5.69
C ALA A 35 -11.94 11.47 -4.33
N THR A 36 -10.97 11.58 -3.42
CA THR A 36 -11.19 12.13 -2.06
C THR A 36 -10.68 13.56 -1.88
N ALA A 37 -10.10 14.19 -2.90
CA ALA A 37 -9.52 15.54 -2.79
C ALA A 37 -10.53 16.66 -2.47
N VAL A 38 -11.83 16.40 -2.61
CA VAL A 38 -12.90 17.40 -2.41
C VAL A 38 -13.63 17.20 -1.07
N ALA A 39 -13.12 16.32 -0.20
CA ALA A 39 -13.69 16.04 1.12
C ALA A 39 -13.29 17.07 2.18
#